data_AF-A0A6N6LL61-F1
#
_entry.id   AF-A0A6N6LL61-F1
#
_cell.length_a   1.000
_cell.length_b   1.000
_cell.length_c   1.000
_cell.angle_alpha   90.00
_cell.angle_beta   90.00
_cell.angle_gamma   90.00
#
_symmetry.space_group_name_H-M   'P 1'
#
loop_
_entity.id
_entity.type
_entity.pdbx_description
1 polymer ?
#
loop_
_entity_poly.entity_id
_entity_poly.type
_entity_poly.pdbx_seq_one_letter_code
_entity_poly.pdbx_strand_id
1 'polypeptide(L)'
;MQEIRLFNNVKSTFSKLRNEGIKISVVTSKDYQNALSMLKYFKLEVDCLIVSNSPLYKGKNKSFDDPLLFACVQTHITIDESIFVGDI
;
A
#
# COMPACT_ATOMS: atom_id res chain seq x y z
N MET A 1 1.16 4.89 -24.02
CA MET A 1 1.07 4.62 -22.57
C MET A 1 -0.39 4.69 -22.18
N GLN A 2 -0.93 3.65 -21.53
CA GLN A 2 -2.24 3.78 -20.88
C GLN A 2 -2.14 4.88 -19.83
N GLU A 3 -3.04 5.85 -19.89
CA GLU A 3 -3.11 6.93 -18.91
C GLU A 3 -3.58 6.34 -17.57
N ILE A 4 -2.70 6.34 -16.56
CA ILE A 4 -3.04 5.88 -15.22
C ILE A 4 -3.90 6.97 -14.58
N ARG A 5 -5.09 6.60 -14.11
CA ARG A 5 -6.03 7.52 -13.47
C ARG A 5 -6.32 7.07 -12.05
N LEU A 6 -6.43 8.02 -11.15
CA LEU A 6 -6.90 7.80 -9.79
C LEU A 6 -8.43 7.87 -9.79
N PHE A 7 -9.10 6.95 -9.10
CA PHE A 7 -10.54 7.06 -8.89
C PHE A 7 -10.87 8.31 -8.09
N ASN A 8 -12.08 8.84 -8.33
CA ASN A 8 -12.60 9.98 -7.58
C ASN A 8 -12.53 9.70 -6.07
N ASN A 9 -12.21 10.74 -5.30
CA ASN A 9 -12.13 10.71 -3.83
C ASN A 9 -11.02 9.87 -3.19
N VAL A 10 -10.21 9.09 -3.92
CA VAL A 10 -9.14 8.29 -3.28
C VAL A 10 -8.20 9.17 -2.47
N LYS A 11 -7.81 10.32 -3.02
CA LYS A 11 -6.90 11.25 -2.34
C LYS A 11 -7.53 11.84 -1.07
N SER A 12 -8.78 12.30 -1.13
CA SER A 12 -9.46 12.86 0.04
C SER A 12 -9.72 11.79 1.11
N THR A 13 -10.03 10.55 0.71
CA THR A 13 -10.13 9.41 1.63
C THR A 13 -8.81 9.14 2.34
N PHE A 14 -7.68 9.10 1.61
CA PHE A 14 -6.35 8.91 2.24
C PHE A 14 -6.06 10.00 3.28
N SER A 15 -6.30 11.26 2.92
CA SER A 15 -6.11 12.39 3.85
C SER A 15 -7.02 12.27 5.08
N LYS A 16 -8.29 11.91 4.90
CA LYS A 16 -9.23 11.73 6.01
C LYS A 16 -8.79 10.62 6.97
N LEU A 17 -8.48 9.43 6.44
CA LEU A 17 -8.05 8.28 7.25
C LEU A 17 -6.77 8.61 8.04
N ARG A 18 -5.80 9.27 7.41
CA ARG A 18 -4.57 9.70 8.10
C ARG A 18 -4.85 10.72 9.21
N ASN A 19 -5.76 11.66 8.99
CA ASN A 19 -6.18 12.62 10.02
C ASN A 19 -6.89 11.95 11.21
N GLU A 20 -7.49 10.79 11.00
CA GLU A 20 -8.09 9.94 12.04
C GLU A 20 -7.07 9.01 12.72
N GLY A 21 -5.79 9.11 12.36
CA GLY A 21 -4.71 8.28 12.91
C GLY A 21 -4.58 6.89 12.28
N ILE A 22 -5.32 6.62 11.21
CA ILE A 22 -5.29 5.32 10.53
C ILE A 22 -4.04 5.21 9.66
N LYS A 23 -3.30 4.12 9.86
CA LYS A 23 -2.12 3.76 9.06
C LYS A 23 -2.54 3.18 7.72
N ILE A 24 -1.90 3.61 6.64
CA ILE A 24 -2.20 3.14 5.29
C ILE A 24 -0.98 2.45 4.72
N SER A 25 -1.12 1.15 4.44
CA SER A 25 -0.10 0.36 3.74
C SER A 25 -0.59 -0.03 2.34
N VAL A 26 0.30 0.05 1.35
CA VAL A 26 0.02 -0.41 -0.02
C VAL A 26 0.79 -1.69 -0.28
N VAL A 27 0.07 -2.74 -0.69
CA VAL A 27 0.64 -4.04 -1.04
C VAL A 27 0.32 -4.36 -2.51
N THR A 28 1.34 -4.41 -3.35
CA THR A 28 1.17 -4.58 -4.81
C THR A 28 2.20 -5.52 -5.42
N SER A 29 1.82 -6.18 -6.52
CA SER A 29 2.70 -6.98 -7.38
C SER A 29 3.43 -6.15 -8.45
N LYS A 30 3.08 -4.86 -8.59
CA LYS A 30 3.78 -3.93 -9.48
C LYS A 30 5.20 -3.71 -8.98
N ASP A 31 6.13 -3.51 -9.90
CA ASP A 31 7.51 -3.12 -9.58
C ASP A 31 7.59 -1.93 -8.60
N TYR A 32 8.56 -1.98 -7.68
CA TYR A 32 8.73 -0.99 -6.63
C TYR A 32 8.90 0.44 -7.16
N GLN A 33 9.70 0.65 -8.20
CA GLN A 33 9.91 1.99 -8.77
C GLN A 33 8.64 2.50 -9.45
N ASN A 34 7.89 1.63 -10.11
CA ASN A 34 6.60 1.98 -10.70
C ASN A 34 5.57 2.34 -9.62
N ALA A 35 5.45 1.52 -8.57
CA ALA A 35 4.55 1.78 -7.44
C ALA A 35 4.90 3.09 -6.73
N LEU A 36 6.18 3.31 -6.44
CA LEU A 36 6.68 4.53 -5.81
C LEU A 36 6.42 5.76 -6.68
N SER A 37 6.66 5.66 -7.99
CA SER A 37 6.44 6.76 -8.94
C SER A 37 4.95 7.14 -9.02
N MET A 38 4.04 6.16 -9.00
CA MET A 38 2.59 6.44 -8.95
C MET A 38 2.18 7.16 -7.65
N LEU A 39 2.65 6.68 -6.50
CA LEU A 39 2.36 7.32 -5.21
C LEU A 39 2.84 8.78 -5.19
N LYS A 40 4.07 9.02 -5.68
CA LYS A 40 4.63 10.38 -5.82
C LYS A 40 3.84 11.24 -6.79
N TYR A 41 3.50 10.71 -7.95
CA TYR A 41 2.74 11.43 -8.98
C TYR A 41 1.38 11.90 -8.45
N PHE A 42 0.64 11.02 -7.76
CA PHE A 42 -0.65 11.37 -7.17
C PHE A 42 -0.56 12.08 -5.81
N LYS A 43 0.65 12.22 -5.26
CA LYS A 43 0.92 12.77 -3.92
C LYS A 43 0.13 12.01 -2.84
N LEU A 44 0.20 10.68 -2.88
CA LEU A 44 -0.39 9.79 -1.89
C LEU A 44 0.69 9.40 -0.87
N GLU A 45 0.42 9.70 0.39
CA GLU A 45 1.28 9.31 1.50
C GLU A 45 0.82 7.97 2.07
N VAL A 46 1.77 7.06 2.28
CA VAL A 46 1.54 5.73 2.85
C VAL A 46 2.60 5.48 3.94
N ASP A 47 2.22 4.74 4.96
CA ASP A 47 3.11 4.33 6.05
C ASP A 47 4.03 3.19 5.62
N CYS A 48 3.55 2.32 4.73
CA CYS A 48 4.35 1.23 4.17
C CYS A 48 4.01 0.99 2.70
N LEU A 49 5.04 0.74 1.88
CA LEU A 49 4.91 0.23 0.52
C LEU A 49 5.58 -1.14 0.44
N ILE A 50 4.76 -2.16 0.24
CA ILE A 50 5.20 -3.56 0.21
C ILE A 50 5.09 -4.06 -1.20
N VAL A 51 6.25 -4.37 -1.74
CA VAL A 51 6.44 -4.90 -3.07
C VAL A 51 7.48 -6.00 -2.96
N SER A 52 7.26 -7.09 -3.68
CA SER A 52 8.12 -8.27 -3.71
C SER A 52 9.57 -8.01 -4.12
N ASN A 53 9.83 -6.95 -4.90
CA ASN A 53 11.18 -6.52 -5.26
C ASN A 53 11.64 -5.27 -4.49
N SER A 54 10.95 -4.91 -3.40
CA SER A 54 11.38 -3.85 -2.50
C SER A 54 12.66 -4.27 -1.76
N PRO A 55 13.63 -3.36 -1.56
CA PRO A 55 14.79 -3.65 -0.71
C PRO A 55 14.39 -3.96 0.75
N LEU A 56 13.21 -3.52 1.18
CA LEU A 56 12.70 -3.70 2.55
C LEU A 56 11.96 -5.03 2.75
N TYR A 57 11.59 -5.73 1.67
CA TYR A 57 10.83 -6.98 1.74
C TYR A 57 11.42 -8.01 0.76
N LYS A 58 12.05 -9.04 1.31
CA LYS A 58 12.50 -10.22 0.57
C LYS A 58 11.54 -11.38 0.84
N GLY A 59 10.41 -11.40 0.15
CA GLY A 59 9.41 -12.46 0.29
C GLY A 59 8.66 -12.74 -1.01
N LYS A 60 7.69 -13.65 -0.95
CA LYS A 60 6.91 -14.07 -2.13
C LYS A 60 5.98 -12.93 -2.60
N ASN A 61 5.61 -12.96 -3.88
CA ASN A 61 4.56 -12.11 -4.46
C ASN A 61 3.19 -12.37 -3.79
N LYS A 62 2.21 -11.48 -3.98
CA LYS A 62 0.80 -11.92 -3.90
C LYS A 62 0.59 -13.13 -4.84
N SER A 63 -0.22 -14.12 -4.50
CA SER A 63 -1.26 -14.21 -3.45
C SER A 63 -0.86 -14.97 -2.18
N PHE A 64 0.41 -14.87 -1.75
CA PHE A 64 0.80 -15.38 -0.43
C PHE A 64 0.43 -14.36 0.66
N ASP A 65 0.13 -14.81 1.88
CA ASP A 65 -0.26 -13.94 3.01
C ASP A 65 0.91 -13.12 3.59
N ASP A 66 2.15 -13.57 3.32
CA ASP A 66 3.40 -12.98 3.80
C ASP A 66 3.50 -11.44 3.62
N PRO A 67 3.10 -10.84 2.48
CA PRO A 67 3.16 -9.39 2.29
C PRO A 67 2.16 -8.62 3.17
N LEU A 68 1.00 -9.20 3.48
CA LEU A 68 0.01 -8.58 4.36
C LEU A 68 0.46 -8.64 5.82
N LEU A 69 0.99 -9.79 6.24
CA LEU A 69 1.60 -9.96 7.56
C LEU A 69 2.79 -9.04 7.75
N PHE A 70 3.62 -8.88 6.72
CA PHE A 70 4.73 -7.94 6.75
C PHE A 70 4.26 -6.49 6.94
N ALA A 71 3.11 -6.11 6.36
CA ALA A 71 2.50 -4.78 6.57
C ALA A 71 2.15 -4.53 8.03
N CYS A 72 1.55 -5.53 8.66
CA CYS A 72 1.19 -5.50 10.08
C CYS A 72 2.45 -5.29 10.93
N VAL A 73 3.52 -6.04 10.66
CA VAL A 73 4.81 -5.91 11.37
C VAL A 73 5.43 -4.52 11.18
N GLN A 74 5.48 -4.00 9.94
CA GLN A 74 6.09 -2.70 9.65
C GLN A 74 5.31 -1.52 10.25
N THR A 75 4.00 -1.66 10.37
CA THR A 75 3.13 -0.61 10.94
C THR A 75 2.90 -0.77 12.44
N HIS A 76 3.36 -1.88 13.03
CA HIS A 76 3.09 -2.27 14.41
C HIS A 76 1.58 -2.36 14.71
N ILE A 77 0.78 -2.78 13.73
CA ILE A 77 -0.67 -2.98 13.84
C ILE A 77 -0.96 -4.48 13.77
N THR A 78 -1.90 -4.97 14.58
CA THR A 78 -2.28 -6.39 14.54
C THR A 78 -3.23 -6.70 13.39
N ILE A 79 -3.39 -7.98 13.05
CA ILE A 79 -4.32 -8.41 11.98
C ILE A 79 -5.76 -8.06 12.36
N ASP A 80 -6.13 -8.22 13.63
CA ASP A 80 -7.48 -7.96 14.15
C ASP A 80 -7.85 -6.46 14.13
N GLU A 81 -6.85 -5.58 14.04
CA GLU A 81 -6.99 -4.13 13.92
C GLU A 81 -6.81 -3.64 12.47
N SER A 82 -6.66 -4.57 11.52
CA SER A 82 -6.37 -4.27 10.13
C SER A 82 -7.56 -4.59 9.23
N ILE A 83 -7.72 -3.79 8.17
CA ILE A 83 -8.70 -4.03 7.12
C ILE A 83 -7.96 -4.12 5.78
N PHE A 84 -8.18 -5.20 5.04
CA PHE A 84 -7.68 -5.34 3.67
C PHE A 84 -8.71 -4.80 2.67
N VAL A 85 -8.26 -3.95 1.75
CA VAL A 85 -9.06 -3.45 0.63
C VAL A 85 -8.31 -3.74 -0.67
N GLY A 86 -8.91 -4.54 -1.56
CA GLY A 86 -8.35 -4.90 -2.84
C GLY A 86 -9.36 -5.59 -3.75
N ASP A 87 -9.08 -5.57 -5.05
CA ASP A 87 -9.93 -6.14 -6.11
C ASP A 87 -9.57 -7.60 -6.51
N ILE A 88 -8.53 -8.17 -5.87
CA ILE A 88 -7.92 -9.50 -6.10
C ILE A 88 -7.41 -9.72 -7.53
#